data_AF-A0A090SW99-F1
#
_entry.id   AF-A0A090SW99-F1
#
_cell.length_a   1.000
_cell.length_b   1.000
_cell.length_c   1.000
_cell.angle_alpha   90.00
_cell.angle_beta   90.00
_cell.angle_gamma   90.00
#
_symmetry.space_group_name_H-M   'P 1'
#
loop_
_entity.id
_entity.type
_entity.pdbx_description
1 polymer ?
#
loop_
_entity_poly.entity_id
_entity_poly.type
_entity_poly.pdbx_seq_one_letter_code
_entity_poly.pdbx_strand_id
1 'polypeptide(L)'
;MPAIHKNKQEVSDTFEQHLDGFKPTTDVDSLIQTGRTRLRQKFFEADIGLSGVNFAVAETGTLCLVENEGNGRMSTTVPNVHIAITGIEKVVEFLSDVPPLYSALTRSATGQAITTYFNMITSPRKNGEKDGPQEVHLILLDNGRSQAYRDEELRKTLQCIRCGACMNHCPVYTKIGGHAYGTVYPGPIGKIISPHLLGMDKTKDLVTAPVFAVHVARFAQ
;
A
#
# COMPACT_ATOMS: atom_id res chain seq x y z
N MET A 1 6.65 5.33 2.80
CA MET A 1 6.68 5.69 4.23
C MET A 1 5.52 6.63 4.54
N PRO A 2 4.53 6.22 5.34
CA PRO A 2 3.48 7.13 5.82
C PRO A 2 4.08 8.20 6.73
N ALA A 3 3.41 9.35 6.85
CA ALA A 3 3.80 10.46 7.72
C ALA A 3 5.23 11.02 7.52
N ILE A 4 5.80 10.95 6.31
CA ILE A 4 7.13 11.53 5.99
C ILE A 4 7.26 13.03 6.28
N HIS A 5 6.13 13.73 6.41
CA HIS A 5 6.07 15.14 6.75
C HIS A 5 6.23 15.43 8.24
N LYS A 6 6.23 14.42 9.12
CA LYS A 6 6.40 14.56 10.56
C LYS A 6 7.87 14.38 10.95
N ASN A 7 8.42 15.33 11.69
CA ASN A 7 9.73 15.18 12.31
C ASN A 7 9.65 14.51 13.69
N LYS A 8 10.81 14.12 14.25
CA LYS A 8 10.88 13.40 15.53
C LYS A 8 10.27 14.15 16.73
N GLN A 9 10.33 15.49 16.73
CA GLN A 9 9.71 16.29 17.77
C GLN A 9 8.19 16.21 17.67
N GLU A 10 7.64 16.42 16.47
CA GLU A 10 6.19 16.32 16.25
C GLU A 10 5.63 14.93 16.57
N VAL A 11 6.41 13.87 16.32
CA VAL A 11 6.05 12.50 16.72
C VAL A 11 6.02 12.38 18.25
N SER A 12 7.02 12.90 18.94
CA SER A 12 7.06 12.94 20.41
C SER A 12 5.87 13.70 20.98
N ASP A 13 5.57 14.89 20.44
CA ASP A 13 4.45 15.73 20.89
C ASP A 13 3.11 15.00 20.67
N THR A 14 2.97 14.29 19.54
CA THR A 14 1.78 13.47 19.27
C THR A 14 1.65 12.33 20.29
N PHE A 15 2.76 11.68 20.65
CA PHE A 15 2.76 10.61 21.64
C PHE A 15 2.44 11.12 23.03
N GLU A 16 2.97 12.27 23.44
CA GLU A 16 2.65 12.90 24.72
C GLU A 16 1.16 13.24 24.83
N GLN A 17 0.55 13.72 23.76
CA GLN A 17 -0.87 14.06 23.74
C GLN A 17 -1.81 12.86 23.80
N HIS A 18 -1.39 11.68 23.31
CA HIS A 18 -2.30 10.55 23.07
C HIS A 18 -1.92 9.26 23.82
N LEU A 19 -0.73 9.16 24.40
CA LEU A 19 -0.24 7.96 25.07
C LEU A 19 -0.05 8.22 26.56
N ASP A 20 -0.96 7.67 27.37
CA ASP A 20 -0.88 7.76 28.83
C ASP A 20 0.46 7.24 29.36
N GLY A 21 1.13 8.07 30.17
CA GLY A 21 2.42 7.73 30.78
C GLY A 21 3.62 7.74 29.83
N PHE A 22 3.47 8.27 28.60
CA PHE A 22 4.61 8.55 27.74
C PHE A 22 5.44 9.71 28.31
N LYS A 23 6.77 9.57 28.30
CA LYS A 23 7.71 10.65 28.64
C LYS A 23 8.29 11.20 27.33
N PRO A 24 8.19 12.50 27.05
CA PRO A 24 8.72 13.10 25.83
C PRO A 24 10.18 12.75 25.59
N THR A 25 10.49 12.35 24.35
CA THR A 25 11.84 12.01 23.93
C THR A 25 11.97 12.20 22.43
N THR A 26 13.15 12.61 21.97
CA THR A 26 13.49 12.67 20.54
C THR A 26 14.44 11.55 20.14
N ASP A 27 14.68 10.58 21.04
CA ASP A 27 15.37 9.34 20.71
C ASP A 27 14.48 8.46 19.82
N VAL A 28 14.95 8.23 18.59
CA VAL A 28 14.17 7.57 17.55
C VAL A 28 13.86 6.12 17.92
N ASP A 29 14.82 5.41 18.52
CA ASP A 29 14.63 4.02 18.93
C ASP A 29 13.57 3.90 20.03
N SER A 30 13.60 4.79 21.03
CA SER A 30 12.58 4.86 22.07
C SER A 30 11.18 5.15 21.52
N LEU A 31 11.07 6.06 20.54
CA LEU A 31 9.80 6.35 19.86
C LEU A 31 9.27 5.13 19.12
N ILE A 32 10.12 4.45 18.35
CA ILE A 32 9.74 3.22 17.63
C ILE A 32 9.30 2.13 18.61
N GLN A 33 10.04 1.88 19.69
CA GLN A 33 9.69 0.86 20.68
C GLN A 33 8.38 1.17 21.41
N THR A 34 8.14 2.45 21.72
CA THR A 34 6.87 2.90 22.31
C THR A 34 5.71 2.58 21.38
N GLY A 35 5.81 2.99 20.11
CA GLY A 35 4.79 2.71 19.10
C GLY A 35 4.52 1.20 18.94
N ARG A 36 5.59 0.40 18.83
CA ARG A 36 5.48 -1.07 18.73
C ARG A 36 4.79 -1.70 19.93
N THR A 37 5.13 -1.28 21.14
CA THR A 37 4.55 -1.82 22.38
C THR A 37 3.06 -1.50 22.46
N ARG A 38 2.69 -0.25 22.19
CA ARG A 38 1.29 0.19 22.23
C ARG A 38 0.43 -0.47 21.16
N LEU A 39 0.95 -0.59 19.93
CA LEU A 39 0.21 -1.19 18.82
C LEU A 39 0.07 -2.71 18.93
N ARG A 40 1.05 -3.41 19.52
CA ARG A 40 0.98 -4.87 19.70
C ARG A 40 -0.27 -5.32 20.45
N GLN A 41 -0.60 -4.63 21.55
CA GLN A 41 -1.80 -4.94 22.31
C GLN A 41 -3.07 -4.70 21.46
N LYS A 42 -3.10 -3.63 20.68
CA LYS A 42 -4.22 -3.34 19.76
C LYS A 42 -4.39 -4.40 18.69
N PHE A 43 -3.30 -4.93 18.11
CA PHE A 43 -3.39 -6.05 17.18
C PHE A 43 -3.90 -7.33 17.84
N PHE A 44 -3.49 -7.59 19.09
CA PHE A 44 -3.92 -8.77 19.84
C PHE A 44 -5.39 -8.73 20.24
N GLU A 45 -5.90 -7.57 20.61
CA GLU A 45 -7.30 -7.36 21.01
C GLU A 45 -8.26 -7.21 19.82
N ALA A 46 -7.75 -7.03 18.60
CA ALA A 46 -8.60 -6.80 17.43
C ALA A 46 -9.33 -8.08 16.99
N ASP A 47 -10.65 -7.99 16.85
CA ASP A 47 -11.48 -9.09 16.34
C ASP A 47 -11.24 -9.34 14.85
N ILE A 48 -11.03 -8.25 14.09
CA ILE A 48 -10.92 -8.24 12.64
C ILE A 48 -9.65 -7.52 12.20
N GLY A 49 -8.91 -8.20 11.33
CA GLY A 49 -7.76 -7.67 10.62
C GLY A 49 -8.12 -7.23 9.21
N LEU A 50 -7.69 -6.02 8.83
CA LEU A 50 -7.90 -5.48 7.49
C LEU A 50 -6.55 -5.34 6.78
N SER A 51 -6.48 -5.81 5.53
CA SER A 51 -5.30 -5.60 4.69
C SER A 51 -5.64 -5.26 3.24
N GLY A 52 -4.67 -4.66 2.56
CA GLY A 52 -4.58 -4.71 1.12
C GLY A 52 -3.94 -6.00 0.63
N VAL A 53 -3.78 -6.11 -0.69
CA VAL A 53 -3.03 -7.18 -1.37
C VAL A 53 -2.08 -6.54 -2.39
N ASN A 54 -0.86 -7.06 -2.54
CA ASN A 54 0.07 -6.63 -3.59
C ASN A 54 -0.18 -7.42 -4.89
N PHE A 55 -0.30 -8.75 -4.78
CA PHE A 55 -0.62 -9.65 -5.89
C PHE A 55 -1.62 -10.70 -5.40
N ALA A 56 -2.68 -10.97 -6.17
CA ALA A 56 -3.61 -12.06 -5.91
C ALA A 56 -3.46 -13.11 -7.00
N VAL A 57 -3.11 -14.34 -6.65
CA VAL A 57 -2.85 -15.42 -7.61
C VAL A 57 -4.13 -16.21 -7.84
N ALA A 58 -4.64 -16.20 -9.07
CA ALA A 58 -5.89 -16.87 -9.43
C ALA A 58 -5.76 -18.39 -9.37
N GLU A 59 -4.66 -18.95 -9.88
CA GLU A 59 -4.37 -20.39 -9.90
C GLU A 59 -4.54 -21.07 -8.54
N THR A 60 -4.06 -20.42 -7.47
CA THR A 60 -3.99 -21.02 -6.13
C THR A 60 -4.91 -20.35 -5.12
N GLY A 61 -5.54 -19.22 -5.46
CA GLY A 61 -6.27 -18.39 -4.51
C GLY A 61 -5.37 -17.70 -3.47
N THR A 62 -4.08 -17.49 -3.79
CA THR A 62 -3.10 -16.96 -2.83
C THR A 62 -3.05 -15.44 -2.84
N LEU A 63 -3.11 -14.83 -1.66
CA LEU A 63 -2.92 -13.39 -1.44
C LEU A 63 -1.47 -13.13 -1.03
N CYS A 64 -0.76 -12.28 -1.78
CA CYS A 64 0.62 -11.91 -1.52
C CYS A 64 0.70 -10.50 -0.93
N LEU A 65 1.35 -10.35 0.22
CA LEU A 65 1.64 -9.08 0.86
C LEU A 65 3.16 -8.84 0.95
N VAL A 66 3.57 -7.63 0.58
CA VAL A 66 4.97 -7.19 0.59
C VAL A 66 5.14 -6.09 1.63
N GLU A 67 5.97 -6.30 2.64
CA GLU A 67 6.15 -5.34 3.73
C GLU A 67 7.54 -5.44 4.40
N ASN A 68 7.96 -4.37 5.07
CA ASN A 68 9.20 -4.35 5.87
C ASN A 68 8.93 -4.17 7.38
N GLU A 69 7.73 -3.72 7.74
CA GLU A 69 7.38 -3.28 9.09
C GLU A 69 6.84 -4.43 9.96
N GLY A 70 6.21 -5.44 9.33
CA GLY A 70 5.60 -6.60 9.98
C GLY A 70 4.18 -6.35 10.52
N ASN A 71 3.61 -5.17 10.27
CA ASN A 71 2.25 -4.83 10.69
C ASN A 71 1.19 -5.49 9.81
N GLY A 72 1.47 -5.75 8.55
CA GLY A 72 0.67 -6.57 7.65
C GLY A 72 0.49 -7.97 8.22
N ARG A 73 1.58 -8.67 8.55
CA ARG A 73 1.52 -10.00 9.19
C ARG A 73 0.71 -9.99 10.48
N MET A 74 0.89 -8.97 11.33
CA MET A 74 0.07 -8.84 12.54
C MET A 74 -1.41 -8.67 12.19
N SER A 75 -1.73 -7.82 11.21
CA SER A 75 -3.11 -7.58 10.77
C SER A 75 -3.75 -8.80 10.10
N THR A 76 -2.97 -9.67 9.45
CA THR A 76 -3.54 -10.82 8.71
C THR A 76 -3.51 -12.14 9.48
N THR A 77 -2.74 -12.22 10.57
CA THR A 77 -2.51 -13.49 11.30
C THR A 77 -3.00 -13.48 12.74
N VAL A 78 -3.02 -12.31 13.40
CA VAL A 78 -3.36 -12.22 14.84
C VAL A 78 -4.88 -12.20 15.07
N PRO A 79 -5.68 -11.38 14.37
CA PRO A 79 -7.13 -11.39 14.51
C PRO A 79 -7.77 -12.71 14.05
N ASN A 80 -8.92 -13.06 14.62
CA ASN A 80 -9.65 -14.27 14.25
C ASN A 80 -10.23 -14.19 12.83
N VAL A 81 -10.50 -12.98 12.33
CA VAL A 81 -11.04 -12.75 10.97
C VAL A 81 -10.08 -11.86 10.19
N HIS A 82 -9.73 -12.26 8.97
CA HIS A 82 -8.97 -11.43 8.03
C HIS A 82 -9.85 -11.03 6.85
N ILE A 83 -9.96 -9.72 6.60
CA ILE A 83 -10.58 -9.17 5.41
C ILE A 83 -9.49 -8.55 4.53
N ALA A 84 -9.33 -9.09 3.32
CA ALA A 84 -8.44 -8.57 2.30
C ALA A 84 -9.24 -7.78 1.27
N ILE A 85 -8.88 -6.52 1.04
CA ILE A 85 -9.49 -5.66 0.03
C ILE A 85 -8.47 -5.39 -1.07
N THR A 86 -8.80 -5.73 -2.31
CA THR A 86 -7.91 -5.49 -3.44
C THR A 86 -8.69 -5.10 -4.68
N GLY A 87 -8.05 -4.32 -5.54
CA GLY A 87 -8.61 -4.07 -6.85
C GLY A 87 -8.40 -5.27 -7.78
N ILE A 88 -9.30 -5.42 -8.76
CA ILE A 88 -9.25 -6.51 -9.75
C ILE A 88 -8.00 -6.48 -10.64
N GLU A 89 -7.32 -5.34 -10.74
CA GLU A 89 -6.11 -5.15 -11.54
C GLU A 89 -4.87 -5.84 -10.96
N LYS A 90 -4.94 -6.27 -9.70
CA LYS A 90 -3.82 -6.92 -9.00
C LYS A 90 -3.84 -8.44 -9.09
N VAL A 91 -4.81 -9.00 -9.79
CA VAL A 91 -4.92 -10.45 -10.00
C VAL A 91 -3.93 -10.87 -11.09
N VAL A 92 -3.12 -11.88 -10.79
CA VAL A 92 -2.24 -12.56 -11.74
C VAL A 92 -2.75 -13.98 -11.95
N GLU A 93 -2.44 -14.57 -13.10
CA GLU A 93 -2.97 -15.88 -13.45
C GLU A 93 -2.24 -16.97 -12.68
N PHE A 94 -0.90 -17.02 -12.77
CA PHE A 94 -0.08 -18.09 -12.22
C PHE A 94 0.80 -17.63 -11.07
N LEU A 95 1.13 -18.54 -10.15
CA LEU A 95 2.08 -18.22 -9.07
C LEU A 95 3.46 -17.83 -9.62
N SER A 96 3.85 -18.37 -10.79
CA SER A 96 5.08 -18.04 -11.50
C SER A 96 5.17 -16.59 -11.97
N ASP A 97 4.06 -15.86 -12.04
CA ASP A 97 4.04 -14.44 -12.43
C ASP A 97 4.48 -13.52 -11.26
N VAL A 98 4.43 -14.02 -10.03
CA VAL A 98 4.74 -13.24 -8.83
C VAL A 98 6.22 -12.87 -8.71
N PRO A 99 7.19 -13.80 -8.86
CA PRO A 99 8.61 -13.47 -8.72
C PRO A 99 9.10 -12.28 -9.56
N PRO A 100 8.84 -12.17 -10.88
CA PRO A 100 9.30 -11.01 -11.65
C PRO A 100 8.66 -9.70 -11.19
N LEU A 101 7.35 -9.71 -10.86
CA LEU A 101 6.64 -8.53 -10.35
C LEU A 101 7.14 -8.10 -8.98
N TYR A 102 7.37 -9.05 -8.09
CA TYR A 102 7.93 -8.81 -6.77
C TYR A 102 9.34 -8.23 -6.87
N SER A 103 10.17 -8.82 -7.73
CA SER A 103 11.53 -8.36 -7.99
C SER A 103 11.57 -6.93 -8.55
N ALA A 104 10.64 -6.57 -9.42
CA ALA A 104 10.47 -5.19 -9.90
C ALA A 104 10.00 -4.26 -8.76
N LEU A 105 9.02 -4.70 -7.97
CA LEU A 105 8.45 -3.92 -6.87
C LEU A 105 9.52 -3.51 -5.85
N THR A 106 10.27 -4.47 -5.32
CA THR A 106 11.25 -4.22 -4.23
C THR A 106 12.38 -3.30 -4.67
N ARG A 107 12.95 -3.56 -5.87
CA ARG A 107 14.00 -2.71 -6.43
C ARG A 107 13.51 -1.29 -6.73
N SER A 108 12.30 -1.14 -7.27
CA SER A 108 11.73 0.16 -7.56
C SER A 108 11.32 0.95 -6.31
N ALA A 109 10.84 0.27 -5.27
CA ALA A 109 10.33 0.90 -4.06
C ALA A 109 11.45 1.33 -3.11
N THR A 110 12.32 0.40 -2.73
CA THR A 110 13.31 0.57 -1.66
C THR A 110 14.74 0.27 -2.11
N GLY A 111 14.94 -0.15 -3.35
CA GLY A 111 16.25 -0.60 -3.85
C GLY A 111 16.70 -1.95 -3.27
N GLN A 112 15.84 -2.64 -2.51
CA GLN A 112 16.17 -3.92 -1.90
C GLN A 112 15.98 -5.07 -2.90
N ALA A 113 16.78 -6.13 -2.76
CA ALA A 113 16.56 -7.36 -3.52
C ALA A 113 15.26 -8.07 -3.10
N ILE A 114 14.99 -8.07 -1.79
CA ILE A 114 13.83 -8.70 -1.14
C ILE A 114 13.40 -7.85 0.07
N THR A 115 12.11 -7.82 0.41
CA THR A 115 11.64 -7.19 1.67
C THR A 115 11.90 -8.08 2.87
N THR A 116 11.77 -7.50 4.07
CA THR A 116 11.88 -8.25 5.33
C THR A 116 10.81 -9.34 5.43
N TYR A 117 9.59 -9.07 4.95
CA TYR A 117 8.51 -10.05 4.91
C TYR A 117 7.87 -10.12 3.54
N PHE A 118 7.59 -11.35 3.11
CA PHE A 118 6.74 -11.67 1.97
C PHE A 118 5.73 -12.71 2.43
N ASN A 119 4.50 -12.28 2.70
CA ASN A 119 3.46 -13.16 3.24
C ASN A 119 2.59 -13.69 2.10
N MET A 120 2.37 -15.01 2.09
CA MET A 120 1.48 -15.69 1.16
C MET A 120 0.36 -16.36 1.95
N ILE A 121 -0.87 -15.94 1.72
CA ILE A 121 -2.06 -16.40 2.45
C ILE A 121 -2.99 -17.11 1.47
N THR A 122 -3.11 -18.42 1.59
CA THR A 122 -3.90 -19.25 0.67
C THR A 122 -5.20 -19.76 1.29
N SER A 123 -5.26 -19.85 2.61
CA SER A 123 -6.43 -20.34 3.32
C SER A 123 -6.51 -19.75 4.73
N PRO A 124 -7.70 -19.82 5.37
CA PRO A 124 -7.78 -19.73 6.82
C PRO A 124 -6.95 -20.81 7.51
N ARG A 125 -6.74 -20.63 8.81
CA ARG A 125 -6.05 -21.57 9.70
C ARG A 125 -6.71 -22.95 9.64
N LYS A 126 -5.88 -23.98 9.47
CA LYS A 126 -6.30 -25.39 9.45
C LYS A 126 -6.27 -26.02 10.84
N ASN A 127 -6.94 -27.16 10.98
CA ASN A 127 -6.90 -27.95 12.21
C ASN A 127 -5.46 -28.35 12.55
N GLY A 128 -5.02 -28.05 13.78
CA GLY A 128 -3.67 -28.34 14.27
C GLY A 128 -2.64 -27.23 14.04
N GLU A 129 -2.96 -26.20 13.26
CA GLU A 129 -2.12 -25.00 13.14
C GLU A 129 -2.27 -24.10 14.39
N LYS A 130 -1.17 -23.44 14.78
CA LYS A 130 -1.10 -22.66 16.03
C LYS A 130 -1.53 -21.20 15.87
N ASP A 131 -1.39 -20.64 14.68
CA ASP A 131 -1.63 -19.23 14.37
C ASP A 131 -2.40 -19.08 13.06
N GLY A 132 -2.95 -17.89 12.84
CA GLY A 132 -3.73 -17.55 11.65
C GLY A 132 -5.21 -17.34 11.92
N PRO A 133 -5.89 -16.62 11.01
CA PRO A 133 -7.30 -16.30 11.14
C PRO A 133 -8.15 -17.55 10.92
N GLN A 134 -9.28 -17.64 11.62
CA GLN A 134 -10.29 -18.69 11.43
C GLN A 134 -11.09 -18.47 10.16
N GLU A 135 -11.21 -17.22 9.72
CA GLU A 135 -11.91 -16.82 8.51
C GLU A 135 -11.08 -15.85 7.66
N VAL A 136 -11.13 -16.02 6.34
CA VAL A 136 -10.50 -15.12 5.38
C VAL A 136 -11.54 -14.72 4.33
N HIS A 137 -11.76 -13.41 4.20
CA HIS A 137 -12.71 -12.81 3.26
C HIS A 137 -11.96 -11.97 2.24
N LEU A 138 -12.18 -12.22 0.95
CA LEU A 138 -11.58 -11.45 -0.15
C LEU A 138 -12.64 -10.57 -0.81
N ILE A 139 -12.39 -9.26 -0.82
CA ILE A 139 -13.21 -8.27 -1.52
C ILE A 139 -12.44 -7.81 -2.76
N LEU A 140 -12.94 -8.20 -3.94
CA LEU A 140 -12.46 -7.74 -5.24
C LEU A 140 -13.21 -6.48 -5.65
N LEU A 141 -12.48 -5.36 -5.74
CA LEU A 141 -13.03 -4.05 -6.09
C LEU A 141 -12.76 -3.72 -7.55
N ASP A 142 -13.82 -3.53 -8.31
CA ASP A 142 -13.75 -2.87 -9.61
C ASP A 142 -13.52 -1.36 -9.42
N ASN A 143 -14.49 -0.65 -8.85
CA ASN A 143 -14.43 0.78 -8.54
C ASN A 143 -13.94 1.63 -9.74
N GLY A 144 -14.39 1.32 -10.97
CA GLY A 144 -14.00 2.03 -12.19
C GLY A 144 -12.82 1.43 -12.97
N ARG A 145 -12.22 0.33 -12.51
CA ARG A 145 -11.10 -0.33 -13.21
C ARG A 145 -11.52 -0.97 -14.53
N SER A 146 -12.71 -1.55 -14.61
CA SER A 146 -13.27 -2.14 -15.82
C SER A 146 -13.53 -1.08 -16.88
N GLN A 147 -13.87 0.15 -16.47
CA GLN A 147 -13.94 1.29 -17.38
C GLN A 147 -12.55 1.65 -17.90
N ALA A 148 -11.56 1.81 -17.01
CA ALA A 148 -10.18 2.11 -17.40
C ALA A 148 -9.57 1.02 -18.30
N TYR A 149 -9.94 -0.25 -18.11
CA TYR A 149 -9.48 -1.37 -18.92
C TYR A 149 -9.99 -1.30 -20.38
N ARG A 150 -11.21 -0.78 -20.58
CA ARG A 150 -11.81 -0.61 -21.91
C ARG A 150 -11.16 0.51 -22.72
N ASP A 151 -10.46 1.43 -22.05
CA ASP A 151 -9.75 2.53 -22.68
C ASP A 151 -8.35 2.06 -23.12
N GLU A 152 -8.08 2.02 -24.43
CA GLU A 152 -6.83 1.48 -24.97
C GLU A 152 -5.59 2.29 -24.56
N GLU A 153 -5.74 3.60 -24.33
CA GLU A 153 -4.66 4.47 -23.89
C GLU A 153 -4.43 4.34 -22.38
N LEU A 154 -5.51 4.30 -21.61
CA LEU A 154 -5.44 4.40 -20.15
C LEU A 154 -5.33 3.05 -19.44
N ARG A 155 -5.69 1.92 -20.09
CA ARG A 155 -5.60 0.57 -19.50
C ARG A 155 -4.21 0.22 -18.98
N LYS A 156 -3.14 0.79 -19.56
CA LYS A 156 -1.75 0.58 -19.09
C LYS A 156 -1.55 1.03 -17.64
N THR A 157 -2.37 1.96 -17.16
CA THR A 157 -2.37 2.43 -15.76
C THR A 157 -2.65 1.30 -14.77
N LEU A 158 -3.46 0.31 -15.18
CA LEU A 158 -3.81 -0.85 -14.38
C LEU A 158 -2.63 -1.81 -14.15
N GLN A 159 -1.54 -1.69 -14.92
CA GLN A 159 -0.31 -2.45 -14.72
C GLN A 159 0.54 -1.90 -13.56
N CYS A 160 0.10 -0.85 -12.87
CA CYS A 160 0.83 -0.28 -11.76
C CYS A 160 0.87 -1.22 -10.54
N ILE A 161 2.05 -1.78 -10.29
CA ILE A 161 2.36 -2.65 -9.12
C ILE A 161 2.49 -1.89 -7.79
N ARG A 162 2.12 -0.60 -7.77
CA ARG A 162 2.16 0.28 -6.57
C ARG A 162 3.53 0.35 -5.89
N CYS A 163 4.63 0.25 -6.63
CA CYS A 163 5.99 0.33 -6.07
C CYS A 163 6.36 1.72 -5.55
N GLY A 164 5.66 2.78 -5.94
CA GLY A 164 5.92 4.14 -5.47
C GLY A 164 7.12 4.84 -6.12
N ALA A 165 7.83 4.21 -7.06
CA ALA A 165 8.94 4.86 -7.78
C ALA A 165 8.56 6.20 -8.44
N CYS A 166 7.34 6.29 -8.99
CA CYS A 166 6.84 7.54 -9.56
C CYS A 166 6.78 8.70 -8.55
N MET A 167 6.57 8.41 -7.26
CA MET A 167 6.57 9.43 -6.21
C MET A 167 7.99 9.91 -5.91
N ASN A 168 8.98 9.01 -5.93
CA ASN A 168 10.39 9.34 -5.69
C ASN A 168 10.93 10.32 -6.76
N HIS A 169 10.46 10.21 -8.00
CA HIS A 169 10.83 11.10 -9.10
C HIS A 169 9.92 12.32 -9.25
N CYS A 170 8.85 12.42 -8.46
CA CYS A 170 7.89 13.50 -8.61
C CYS A 170 8.34 14.76 -7.86
N PRO A 171 8.62 15.87 -8.56
CA PRO A 171 9.08 17.11 -7.91
C PRO A 171 8.00 17.71 -6.99
N VAL A 172 6.73 17.51 -7.32
CA VAL A 172 5.61 17.96 -6.47
C VAL A 172 5.57 17.14 -5.19
N TYR A 173 5.59 15.81 -5.29
CA TYR A 173 5.52 14.95 -4.10
C TYR A 173 6.72 15.15 -3.17
N THR A 174 7.93 15.30 -3.73
CA THR A 174 9.15 15.47 -2.91
C THR A 174 9.26 16.84 -2.26
N LYS A 175 8.57 17.87 -2.78
CA LYS A 175 8.59 19.23 -2.23
C LYS A 175 7.45 19.54 -1.27
N ILE A 176 6.23 19.10 -1.60
CA ILE A 176 5.01 19.47 -0.84
C ILE A 176 4.23 18.26 -0.29
N GLY A 177 4.73 17.04 -0.52
CA GLY A 177 4.13 15.81 0.01
C GLY A 177 2.88 15.35 -0.75
N GLY A 178 2.27 14.27 -0.24
CA GLY A 178 1.09 13.65 -0.84
C GLY A 178 -0.22 14.42 -0.64
N HIS A 179 -0.32 15.24 0.40
CA HIS A 179 -1.57 15.95 0.74
C HIS A 179 -2.04 16.92 -0.35
N ALA A 180 -1.12 17.47 -1.13
CA ALA A 180 -1.43 18.35 -2.25
C ALA A 180 -2.25 17.69 -3.37
N TYR A 181 -2.33 16.35 -3.40
CA TYR A 181 -3.08 15.60 -4.41
C TYR A 181 -4.55 15.37 -4.05
N GLY A 182 -5.01 15.80 -2.86
CA GLY A 182 -6.43 15.74 -2.48
C GLY A 182 -7.09 14.36 -2.51
N THR A 183 -6.32 13.29 -2.70
CA THR A 183 -6.80 11.92 -2.86
C THR A 183 -5.82 10.96 -2.18
N VAL A 184 -6.28 9.73 -1.93
CA VAL A 184 -5.45 8.66 -1.33
C VAL A 184 -4.34 8.17 -2.26
N TYR A 185 -4.41 8.49 -3.56
CA TYR A 185 -3.38 8.17 -4.53
C TYR A 185 -2.59 9.44 -4.88
N PRO A 186 -1.42 9.66 -4.26
CA PRO A 186 -0.58 10.80 -4.59
C PRO A 186 0.32 10.52 -5.79
N GLY A 187 1.02 11.56 -6.25
CA GLY A 187 2.05 11.45 -7.29
C GLY A 187 1.49 11.27 -8.70
N PRO A 188 2.36 10.97 -9.69
CA PRO A 188 1.98 10.82 -11.08
C PRO A 188 0.91 9.75 -11.31
N ILE A 189 0.98 8.62 -10.59
CA ILE A 189 -0.04 7.57 -10.70
C ILE A 189 -1.41 8.07 -10.24
N GLY A 190 -1.45 8.89 -9.18
CA GLY A 190 -2.65 9.52 -8.66
C GLY A 190 -3.40 10.34 -9.71
N LYS A 191 -2.66 11.11 -10.50
CA LYS A 191 -3.25 11.96 -11.56
C LYS A 191 -3.97 11.16 -12.64
N ILE A 192 -3.53 9.93 -12.89
CA ILE A 192 -4.10 9.09 -13.94
C ILE A 192 -5.21 8.20 -13.37
N ILE A 193 -5.00 7.60 -12.19
CA ILE A 193 -5.98 6.67 -11.63
C ILE A 193 -7.17 7.38 -10.98
N SER A 194 -6.97 8.51 -10.31
CA SER A 194 -8.04 9.20 -9.56
C SER A 194 -9.22 9.63 -10.45
N PRO A 195 -9.03 10.17 -11.67
CA PRO A 195 -10.16 10.48 -12.56
C PRO A 195 -11.05 9.27 -12.89
N HIS A 196 -10.47 8.08 -13.05
CA HIS A 196 -11.24 6.85 -13.26
C HIS A 196 -12.03 6.42 -12.03
N LEU A 197 -11.48 6.63 -10.83
CA LEU A 197 -12.10 6.18 -9.58
C LEU A 197 -13.13 7.18 -9.04
N LEU A 198 -12.92 8.48 -9.27
CA LEU A 198 -13.66 9.57 -8.61
C LEU A 198 -14.45 10.45 -9.59
N GLY A 199 -14.21 10.30 -10.90
CA GLY A 199 -14.81 11.12 -11.96
C GLY A 199 -14.06 12.44 -12.20
N MET A 200 -14.15 12.93 -13.44
CA MET A 200 -13.41 14.10 -13.93
C MET A 200 -13.68 15.38 -13.13
N ASP A 201 -14.94 15.64 -12.77
CA ASP A 201 -15.32 16.88 -12.07
C ASP A 201 -14.62 17.04 -10.72
N LYS A 202 -14.46 15.93 -9.99
CA LYS A 202 -13.81 15.89 -8.67
C LYS A 202 -12.29 15.90 -8.76
N THR A 203 -11.72 15.65 -9.94
CA THR A 203 -10.27 15.48 -10.12
C THR A 203 -9.66 16.47 -11.12
N LYS A 204 -10.43 17.43 -11.62
CA LYS A 204 -10.00 18.41 -12.62
C LYS A 204 -8.69 19.12 -12.27
N ASP A 205 -8.49 19.44 -10.98
CA ASP A 205 -7.30 20.16 -10.50
C ASP A 205 -6.05 19.27 -10.46
N LEU A 206 -6.20 17.94 -10.51
CA LEU A 206 -5.08 17.00 -10.57
C LEU A 206 -4.47 16.89 -11.95
N VAL A 207 -5.30 17.05 -13.00
CA VAL A 207 -4.89 16.94 -14.41
C VAL A 207 -4.01 18.13 -14.83
N THR A 208 -4.24 19.31 -14.24
CA THR A 208 -3.53 20.56 -14.57
C THR A 208 -2.25 20.79 -13.77
N ALA A 209 -2.05 20.09 -12.65
CA ALA A 209 -0.81 20.18 -11.90
C ALA A 209 0.37 19.70 -12.78
N PRO A 210 1.53 20.37 -12.80
CA PRO A 210 2.58 20.10 -13.79
C PRO A 210 3.05 18.64 -13.75
N VAL A 211 3.05 18.01 -14.92
CA VAL A 211 3.49 16.63 -15.15
C VAL A 211 4.72 16.68 -16.06
N PHE A 212 5.90 16.98 -15.52
CA PHE A 212 7.14 16.95 -16.32
C PHE A 212 7.52 15.53 -16.82
N ALA A 213 6.68 14.51 -16.60
CA ALA A 213 6.96 13.11 -16.92
C ALA A 213 6.08 12.50 -18.02
N VAL A 214 5.10 13.21 -18.59
CA VAL A 214 4.28 12.66 -19.70
C VAL A 214 4.88 12.98 -21.08
N HIS A 215 5.87 13.86 -21.17
CA HIS A 215 6.45 14.28 -22.46
C HIS A 215 7.72 13.53 -22.93
N VAL A 216 8.30 12.62 -22.14
CA VAL A 216 9.55 11.93 -22.54
C VAL A 216 9.30 10.70 -23.44
N ALA A 217 8.04 10.35 -23.73
CA ALA A 217 7.70 9.30 -24.70
C ALA A 217 7.39 9.83 -26.11
N ARG A 218 7.72 11.09 -26.43
CA ARG A 218 7.72 11.64 -27.80
C ARG A 218 9.15 11.98 -28.24
N PHE A 219 9.99 10.96 -28.38
CA PHE A 219 11.15 11.02 -29.28
C PHE A 219 10.98 9.96 -30.35
N ALA A 220 10.30 10.33 -31.44
CA ALA A 220 10.37 9.74 -32.77
C ALA A 220 9.51 10.59 -33.72
N GLN A 221 10.01 11.76 -34.08
CA GLN A 221 9.93 12.42 -35.39
C GLN A 221 10.81 13.66 -35.37
#